data_AF-A0A1Z4QF12-F1
#
_entry.id   AF-A0A1Z4QF12-F1
#
_cell.length_a   1.000
_cell.length_b   1.000
_cell.length_c   1.000
_cell.angle_alpha   90.00
_cell.angle_beta   90.00
_cell.angle_gamma   90.00
#
_symmetry.space_group_name_H-M   'P 1'
#
loop_
_entity.id
_entity.type
_entity.pdbx_description
1 polymer ?
#
loop_
_entity_poly.entity_id
_entity_poly.type
_entity_poly.pdbx_seq_one_letter_code
_entity_poly.pdbx_strand_id
1 'polypeptide(L)'
;MKKLLKYLSLGLLSTVLTATPGLGAERISFFYPPFGEFSLSAESLELFAKEGKINSELAFYAQRATPQQLAQLRDLLQQRFNVTPTLMSQFTYSPIGEEVVQRLGELVLTDSRQNGFFALRAALILAAADSQGLTVVNVLRKYPSPTVRLNFAEGTQIVKNLTDLLKTRDAVVSFIQQEANLQAANSPVDFSQQPDLRLPGKMRFQKTSFTFNDSQRDRQLPVDLYLPQSQPAQSSSPFPLIVISHGVASDRFAFIYLAQHLASYGFAVAVLEHPGSNAERFQRYFAGLAGSPESTELINRPLDVKYVLDQLQQLEKSDSQFPGKINFQQVGAIGHSFGGYTVLSLAGANINFRQIRRDCFPNRSLNLSVLLQCRAIDLQPRTYQLKDDRIQAVIAINPFGSSILSQSGVSQIKVPVMLVGGSQDIVTPVIPEQIIPFTWLPNPNKYLVLIENATHFTALAEPLAKNDVLPVPPALLGPDRRPAYAYLNALSLAFLETHLLNRQEYRSYLQPSYAQYISKQPLNVSLINSLTTEQLTQALNGTNRQSSALVKP
;
A
#
# COMPACT_ATOMS: atom_id res chain seq x y z
N MET A 1 6.83 -12.08 -62.18
CA MET A 1 6.28 -12.58 -60.89
C MET A 1 6.98 -13.83 -60.34
N LYS A 2 7.12 -14.94 -61.09
CA LYS A 2 7.75 -16.18 -60.56
C LYS A 2 9.21 -16.06 -60.08
N LYS A 3 10.03 -15.18 -60.68
CA LYS A 3 11.40 -14.89 -60.19
C LYS A 3 11.40 -14.04 -58.92
N LEU A 4 10.53 -13.04 -58.82
CA LEU A 4 10.41 -12.16 -57.66
C LEU A 4 9.96 -12.92 -56.40
N LEU A 5 9.02 -13.86 -56.55
CA LEU A 5 8.56 -14.73 -55.45
C LEU A 5 9.68 -15.66 -54.94
N LYS A 6 10.56 -16.12 -55.84
CA LYS A 6 11.71 -16.99 -55.51
C LYS A 6 12.78 -16.25 -54.68
N TYR A 7 13.02 -14.97 -54.98
CA TYR A 7 13.93 -14.12 -54.20
C TYR A 7 13.33 -13.67 -52.87
N LEU A 8 12.01 -13.44 -52.79
CA LEU A 8 11.33 -13.20 -51.52
C LEU A 8 11.35 -14.44 -50.60
N SER A 9 11.17 -15.65 -51.15
CA SER A 9 11.24 -16.89 -50.36
C SER A 9 12.66 -17.22 -49.88
N LEU A 10 13.70 -16.87 -50.65
CA LEU A 10 15.10 -17.04 -50.25
C LEU A 10 15.54 -15.97 -49.24
N GLY A 11 15.05 -14.73 -49.39
CA GLY A 11 15.27 -13.65 -48.42
C GLY A 11 14.66 -13.94 -47.04
N LEU A 12 13.42 -14.46 -47.03
CA LEU A 12 12.74 -14.90 -45.79
C LEU A 12 13.42 -16.12 -45.14
N LEU A 13 13.92 -17.08 -45.93
CA LEU A 13 14.68 -18.21 -45.37
C LEU A 13 16.05 -17.79 -44.81
N SER A 14 16.74 -16.83 -45.45
CA SER A 14 18.03 -16.33 -44.96
C SER A 14 17.89 -15.54 -43.65
N THR A 15 16.80 -14.80 -43.46
CA THR A 15 16.53 -14.11 -42.18
C THR A 15 16.15 -15.07 -41.04
N VAL A 16 15.62 -16.26 -41.36
CA VAL A 16 15.28 -17.29 -40.36
C VAL A 16 16.52 -18.13 -39.99
N LEU A 17 17.51 -18.26 -40.88
CA LEU A 17 18.73 -19.05 -40.64
C LEU A 17 19.91 -18.25 -40.07
N THR A 18 19.86 -16.91 -40.05
CA THR A 18 20.84 -16.05 -39.35
C THR A 18 20.31 -15.44 -38.07
N ALA A 19 19.15 -15.89 -37.57
CA ALA A 19 18.75 -15.61 -36.21
C ALA A 19 19.70 -16.40 -35.28
N THR A 20 20.89 -15.84 -35.02
CA THR A 20 21.70 -16.25 -33.89
C THR A 20 20.76 -16.22 -32.67
N PRO A 21 20.61 -17.32 -31.91
CA PRO A 21 19.83 -17.27 -30.68
C PRO A 21 20.34 -16.07 -29.90
N GLY A 22 19.47 -15.09 -29.64
CA GLY A 22 19.89 -13.85 -29.00
C GLY A 22 20.59 -14.23 -27.70
N LEU A 23 21.91 -14.07 -27.67
CA LEU A 23 22.72 -14.52 -26.55
C LEU A 23 22.28 -13.70 -25.35
N GLY A 24 21.73 -14.39 -24.35
CA GLY A 24 21.51 -13.82 -23.04
C GLY A 24 22.82 -13.35 -22.43
N ALA A 25 22.76 -12.53 -21.38
CA ALA A 25 23.98 -12.06 -20.76
C ALA A 25 24.82 -13.23 -20.22
N GLU A 26 26.07 -13.27 -20.65
CA GLU A 26 27.06 -14.24 -20.19
C GLU A 26 27.81 -13.70 -18.97
N ARG A 27 27.84 -12.37 -18.80
CA ARG A 27 28.58 -11.70 -17.73
C ARG A 27 27.80 -10.55 -17.11
N ILE A 28 28.07 -10.30 -15.84
CA ILE A 28 27.78 -9.05 -15.16
C ILE A 28 29.10 -8.30 -14.99
N SER A 29 29.13 -6.99 -15.21
CA SER A 29 30.28 -6.15 -14.89
C SER A 29 29.90 -4.89 -14.13
N PHE A 30 30.82 -4.35 -13.36
CA PHE A 30 30.66 -3.07 -12.66
C PHE A 30 32.01 -2.37 -12.53
N PHE A 31 32.00 -1.04 -12.57
CA PHE A 31 33.21 -0.24 -12.41
C PHE A 31 33.30 0.27 -10.97
N TYR A 32 34.41 0.00 -10.29
CA TYR A 32 34.66 0.45 -8.92
C TYR A 32 35.87 1.38 -8.89
N PRO A 33 35.70 2.71 -8.86
CA PRO A 33 36.81 3.65 -8.84
C PRO A 33 37.64 3.58 -7.54
N PRO A 34 38.97 3.75 -7.58
CA PRO A 34 39.86 3.81 -8.75
C PRO A 34 40.31 2.42 -9.27
N PHE A 35 39.75 1.33 -8.75
CA PHE A 35 40.23 -0.05 -8.91
C PHE A 35 39.88 -0.71 -10.25
N GLY A 36 39.04 -0.09 -11.09
CA GLY A 36 38.79 -0.53 -12.45
C GLY A 36 37.48 -1.32 -12.63
N GLU A 37 37.40 -2.09 -13.72
CA GLU A 37 36.24 -2.90 -14.08
C GLU A 37 36.34 -4.31 -13.49
N PHE A 38 35.29 -4.72 -12.79
CA PHE A 38 35.10 -6.06 -12.25
C PHE A 38 34.06 -6.78 -13.08
N SER A 39 34.22 -8.10 -13.26
CA SER A 39 33.23 -8.92 -13.95
C SER A 39 33.10 -10.32 -13.35
N LEU A 40 31.90 -10.88 -13.48
CA LEU A 40 31.55 -12.21 -13.02
C LEU A 40 30.65 -12.87 -14.07
N SER A 41 30.91 -14.13 -14.42
CA SER A 41 30.02 -14.83 -15.35
C SER A 41 28.67 -15.18 -14.72
N ALA A 42 27.63 -15.19 -15.54
CA ALA A 42 26.30 -15.67 -15.15
C ALA A 42 26.34 -17.15 -14.75
N GLU A 43 27.25 -17.95 -15.33
CA GLU A 43 27.48 -19.34 -14.97
C GLU A 43 28.00 -19.50 -13.53
N SER A 44 28.95 -18.67 -13.11
CA SER A 44 29.44 -18.67 -11.72
C SER A 44 28.33 -18.39 -10.71
N LEU A 45 27.43 -17.44 -11.01
CA LEU A 45 26.26 -17.14 -10.18
C LEU A 45 25.24 -18.28 -10.18
N GLU A 46 25.01 -18.90 -11.32
CA GLU A 46 24.09 -20.03 -11.48
C GLU A 46 24.57 -21.26 -10.69
N LEU A 47 25.87 -21.57 -10.76
CA LEU A 47 26.50 -22.64 -10.01
C LEU A 47 26.39 -22.40 -8.50
N PHE A 48 26.62 -21.17 -8.05
CA PHE A 48 26.46 -20.79 -6.65
C PHE A 48 25.01 -20.86 -6.19
N ALA A 49 24.06 -20.36 -7.00
CA ALA A 49 22.64 -20.41 -6.68
C ALA A 49 22.14 -21.86 -6.58
N LYS A 50 22.44 -22.73 -7.55
CA LYS A 50 21.94 -24.11 -7.60
C LYS A 50 22.68 -25.01 -6.61
N GLU A 51 24.01 -25.00 -6.64
CA GLU A 51 24.84 -25.99 -5.95
C GLU A 51 25.54 -25.45 -4.71
N GLY A 52 25.60 -24.13 -4.53
CA GLY A 52 26.36 -23.50 -3.45
C GLY A 52 27.87 -23.53 -3.66
N LYS A 53 28.33 -23.97 -4.84
CA LYS A 53 29.75 -24.05 -5.17
C LYS A 53 30.28 -22.66 -5.55
N ILE A 54 31.39 -22.29 -4.93
CA ILE A 54 32.14 -21.06 -5.22
C ILE A 54 33.32 -21.45 -6.12
N ASN A 55 33.25 -21.13 -7.40
CA ASN A 55 34.36 -21.36 -8.33
C ASN A 55 35.41 -20.24 -8.24
N SER A 56 36.47 -20.33 -9.05
CA SER A 56 37.58 -19.37 -9.01
C SER A 56 37.16 -17.92 -9.30
N GLU A 57 36.21 -17.70 -10.21
CA GLU A 57 35.70 -16.34 -10.48
C GLU A 57 34.94 -15.77 -9.28
N LEU A 58 34.01 -16.55 -8.69
CA LEU A 58 33.22 -16.07 -7.55
C LEU A 58 34.06 -15.97 -6.27
N ALA A 59 35.09 -16.80 -6.11
CA ALA A 59 35.95 -16.83 -4.93
C ALA A 59 36.56 -15.46 -4.63
N PHE A 60 36.96 -14.72 -5.66
CA PHE A 60 37.49 -13.36 -5.51
C PHE A 60 36.50 -12.44 -4.77
N TYR A 61 35.22 -12.48 -5.12
CA TYR A 61 34.19 -11.65 -4.49
C TYR A 61 33.77 -12.22 -3.13
N ALA A 62 33.63 -13.55 -3.05
CA ALA A 62 33.14 -14.23 -1.85
C ALA A 62 34.07 -14.05 -0.64
N GLN A 63 35.39 -13.97 -0.86
CA GLN A 63 36.36 -13.70 0.21
C GLN A 63 36.16 -12.35 0.92
N ARG A 64 35.40 -11.42 0.31
CA ARG A 64 35.12 -10.09 0.86
C ARG A 64 33.73 -9.99 1.51
N ALA A 65 32.95 -11.07 1.51
CA ALA A 65 31.62 -11.13 2.09
C ALA A 65 31.62 -12.01 3.36
N THR A 66 30.76 -11.68 4.31
CA THR A 66 30.54 -12.54 5.49
C THR A 66 29.75 -13.80 5.10
N PRO A 67 29.82 -14.89 5.88
CA PRO A 67 29.00 -16.08 5.63
C PRO A 67 27.50 -15.76 5.55
N GLN A 68 27.02 -14.83 6.36
CA GLN A 68 25.63 -14.37 6.35
C GLN A 68 25.28 -13.64 5.06
N GLN A 69 26.16 -12.76 4.55
CA GLN A 69 25.94 -12.06 3.27
C GLN A 69 25.93 -13.04 2.09
N LEU A 70 26.78 -14.06 2.10
CA LEU A 70 26.80 -15.10 1.08
C LEU A 70 25.52 -15.95 1.11
N ALA A 71 25.03 -16.29 2.31
CA ALA A 71 23.74 -16.98 2.47
C ALA A 71 22.58 -16.13 1.92
N GLN A 72 22.50 -14.85 2.30
CA GLN A 72 21.49 -13.92 1.80
C GLN A 72 21.54 -13.74 0.27
N LEU A 73 22.74 -13.64 -0.30
CA LEU A 73 22.92 -13.58 -1.75
C LEU A 73 22.41 -14.85 -2.41
N ARG A 74 22.74 -16.03 -1.87
CA ARG A 74 22.27 -17.31 -2.40
C ARG A 74 20.74 -17.41 -2.34
N ASP A 75 20.15 -17.06 -1.21
CA ASP A 75 18.69 -17.04 -1.02
C ASP A 75 18.02 -16.13 -2.05
N LEU A 76 18.57 -14.92 -2.27
CA LEU A 76 18.08 -13.98 -3.28
C LEU A 76 18.17 -14.57 -4.71
N LEU A 77 19.28 -15.21 -5.05
CA LEU A 77 19.48 -15.81 -6.38
C LEU A 77 18.56 -17.01 -6.61
N GLN A 78 18.20 -17.75 -5.55
CA GLN A 78 17.26 -18.87 -5.57
C GLN A 78 15.80 -18.44 -5.53
N GLN A 79 15.52 -17.20 -5.11
CA GLN A 79 14.16 -16.70 -5.00
C GLN A 79 13.47 -16.72 -6.37
N ARG A 80 12.40 -17.52 -6.44
CA ARG A 80 11.58 -17.68 -7.64
C ARG A 80 10.23 -17.00 -7.44
N PHE A 81 9.90 -16.06 -8.31
CA PHE A 81 8.58 -15.46 -8.37
C PHE A 81 7.75 -16.18 -9.43
N ASN A 82 6.61 -16.72 -9.00
CA ASN A 82 5.67 -17.37 -9.91
C ASN A 82 4.73 -16.34 -10.51
N VAL A 83 5.11 -15.80 -11.67
CA VAL A 83 4.34 -14.78 -12.40
C VAL A 83 4.18 -15.22 -13.85
N THR A 84 3.00 -14.97 -14.43
CA THR A 84 2.76 -15.29 -15.84
C THR A 84 3.42 -14.24 -16.74
N PRO A 85 3.76 -14.59 -18.00
CA PRO A 85 4.27 -13.63 -18.97
C PRO A 85 3.32 -12.46 -19.20
N THR A 86 2.00 -12.75 -19.22
CA THR A 86 0.96 -11.73 -19.37
C THR A 86 0.95 -10.77 -18.20
N LEU A 87 1.02 -11.25 -16.96
CA LEU A 87 1.10 -10.39 -15.77
C LEU A 87 2.35 -9.52 -15.82
N MET A 88 3.52 -10.10 -16.12
CA MET A 88 4.77 -9.35 -16.21
C MET A 88 4.75 -8.31 -17.34
N SER A 89 4.18 -8.65 -18.49
CA SER A 89 3.95 -7.71 -19.58
C SER A 89 3.04 -6.57 -19.12
N GLN A 90 1.87 -6.87 -18.57
CA GLN A 90 0.93 -5.87 -18.09
C GLN A 90 1.54 -4.97 -17.00
N PHE A 91 2.36 -5.52 -16.11
CA PHE A 91 3.09 -4.71 -15.15
C PHE A 91 4.09 -3.76 -15.83
N THR A 92 5.02 -4.29 -16.63
CA THR A 92 6.13 -3.51 -17.24
C THR A 92 5.69 -2.48 -18.29
N TYR A 93 4.47 -2.60 -18.82
CA TYR A 93 3.82 -1.61 -19.70
C TYR A 93 2.81 -0.71 -18.97
N SER A 94 2.54 -0.94 -17.69
CA SER A 94 1.72 -0.03 -16.89
C SER A 94 2.49 1.28 -16.63
N PRO A 95 1.82 2.44 -16.48
CA PRO A 95 2.51 3.69 -16.16
C PRO A 95 3.43 3.60 -14.93
N ILE A 96 3.03 2.86 -13.89
CA ILE A 96 3.85 2.66 -12.69
C ILE A 96 5.04 1.74 -13.00
N GLY A 97 4.81 0.65 -13.74
CA GLY A 97 5.87 -0.28 -14.10
C GLY A 97 6.88 0.31 -15.07
N GLU A 98 6.47 1.24 -15.96
CA GLU A 98 7.41 1.98 -16.80
C GLU A 98 8.40 2.79 -15.94
N GLU A 99 7.90 3.56 -14.97
CA GLU A 99 8.75 4.32 -14.04
C GLU A 99 9.68 3.41 -13.22
N VAL A 100 9.16 2.28 -12.71
CA VAL A 100 9.97 1.31 -11.95
C VAL A 100 11.07 0.70 -12.81
N VAL A 101 10.73 0.21 -14.01
CA VAL A 101 11.71 -0.43 -14.91
C VAL A 101 12.70 0.61 -15.44
N GLN A 102 12.26 1.84 -15.67
CA GLN A 102 13.13 2.94 -16.12
C GLN A 102 14.18 3.26 -15.06
N ARG A 103 13.76 3.32 -13.78
CA ARG A 103 14.67 3.55 -12.65
C ARG A 103 15.61 2.37 -12.42
N LEU A 104 15.11 1.13 -12.53
CA LEU A 104 15.97 -0.06 -12.50
C LEU A 104 16.97 -0.07 -13.67
N GLY A 105 16.59 0.48 -14.82
CA GLY A 105 17.46 0.62 -15.98
C GLY A 105 18.60 1.63 -15.79
N GLU A 106 18.53 2.54 -14.82
CA GLU A 106 19.65 3.41 -14.43
C GLU A 106 20.71 2.65 -13.63
N LEU A 107 20.29 1.59 -12.93
CA LEU A 107 21.15 0.67 -12.20
C LEU A 107 21.69 -0.45 -13.10
N VAL A 108 20.84 -1.03 -13.94
CA VAL A 108 21.14 -2.18 -14.80
C VAL A 108 21.24 -1.70 -16.24
N LEU A 109 22.46 -1.41 -16.68
CA LEU A 109 22.78 -0.86 -17.99
C LEU A 109 23.04 -1.96 -19.02
N THR A 110 22.88 -1.60 -20.30
CA THR A 110 23.34 -2.43 -21.43
C THR A 110 24.86 -2.40 -21.55
N ASP A 111 25.45 -3.27 -22.39
CA ASP A 111 26.90 -3.27 -22.63
C ASP A 111 27.41 -1.92 -23.17
N SER A 112 26.58 -1.20 -23.92
CA SER A 112 26.86 0.17 -24.40
C SER A 112 26.74 1.26 -23.33
N ARG A 113 26.53 0.88 -22.05
CA ARG A 113 26.33 1.78 -20.90
C ARG A 113 25.09 2.68 -20.99
N GLN A 114 24.12 2.30 -21.83
CA GLN A 114 22.81 2.96 -21.89
C GLN A 114 21.87 2.41 -20.83
N ASN A 115 20.86 3.20 -20.45
CA ASN A 115 19.80 2.76 -19.54
C ASN A 115 19.18 1.44 -20.05
N GLY A 116 19.11 0.44 -19.18
CA GLY A 116 18.66 -0.90 -19.56
C GLY A 116 17.16 -1.10 -19.62
N PHE A 117 16.33 -0.06 -19.58
CA PHE A 117 14.87 -0.15 -19.57
C PHE A 117 14.30 -1.19 -20.55
N PHE A 118 14.59 -1.06 -21.85
CA PHE A 118 14.08 -1.98 -22.87
C PHE A 118 14.61 -3.40 -22.69
N ALA A 119 15.89 -3.53 -22.31
CA ALA A 119 16.54 -4.82 -22.11
C ALA A 119 16.00 -5.55 -20.86
N LEU A 120 15.82 -4.83 -19.75
CA LEU A 120 15.18 -5.31 -18.53
C LEU A 120 13.74 -5.74 -18.79
N ARG A 121 12.94 -4.89 -19.46
CA ARG A 121 11.55 -5.22 -19.80
C ARG A 121 11.48 -6.54 -20.58
N ALA A 122 12.28 -6.68 -21.64
CA ALA A 122 12.34 -7.91 -22.42
C ALA A 122 12.78 -9.10 -21.56
N ALA A 123 13.83 -8.95 -20.76
CA ALA A 123 14.36 -10.00 -19.90
C ALA A 123 13.34 -10.49 -18.86
N LEU A 124 12.62 -9.58 -18.21
CA LEU A 124 11.60 -9.89 -17.22
C LEU A 124 10.45 -10.70 -17.85
N ILE A 125 9.95 -10.27 -19.02
CA ILE A 125 8.86 -10.96 -19.73
C ILE A 125 9.32 -12.35 -20.20
N LEU A 126 10.51 -12.45 -20.80
CA LEU A 126 11.08 -13.72 -21.28
C LEU A 126 11.39 -14.67 -20.13
N ALA A 127 11.87 -14.18 -18.99
CA ALA A 127 12.13 -15.00 -17.80
C ALA A 127 10.83 -15.51 -17.17
N ALA A 128 9.76 -14.72 -17.18
CA ALA A 128 8.43 -15.16 -16.76
C ALA A 128 7.83 -16.23 -17.69
N ALA A 129 8.23 -16.26 -18.97
CA ALA A 129 7.79 -17.28 -19.94
C ALA A 129 8.62 -18.57 -19.91
N ASP A 130 9.77 -18.54 -19.25
CA ASP A 130 10.67 -19.68 -19.14
C ASP A 130 10.25 -20.63 -18.01
N SER A 131 10.55 -21.92 -18.16
CA SER A 131 10.21 -22.94 -17.15
C SER A 131 10.96 -22.75 -15.82
N GLN A 132 12.09 -22.05 -15.82
CA GLN A 132 12.80 -21.63 -14.61
C GLN A 132 12.07 -20.53 -13.83
N GLY A 133 11.14 -19.80 -14.48
CA GLY A 133 10.39 -18.69 -13.89
C GLY A 133 11.26 -17.45 -13.62
N LEU A 134 10.67 -16.46 -12.95
CA LEU A 134 11.36 -15.21 -12.67
C LEU A 134 12.33 -15.37 -11.48
N THR A 135 13.61 -15.55 -11.79
CA THR A 135 14.74 -15.53 -10.86
C THR A 135 15.78 -14.51 -11.34
N VAL A 136 16.65 -14.02 -10.46
CA VAL A 136 17.73 -13.10 -10.85
C VAL A 136 18.61 -13.70 -11.95
N VAL A 137 18.99 -14.98 -11.79
CA VAL A 137 19.83 -15.70 -12.76
C VAL A 137 19.13 -15.82 -14.11
N ASN A 138 17.85 -16.17 -14.14
CA ASN A 138 17.12 -16.32 -15.39
C ASN A 138 16.91 -14.97 -16.08
N VAL A 139 16.63 -13.89 -15.34
CA VAL A 139 16.55 -12.53 -15.92
C VAL A 139 17.87 -12.15 -16.59
N LEU A 140 19.02 -12.44 -15.98
CA LEU A 140 20.33 -12.22 -16.60
C LEU A 140 20.47 -13.02 -17.90
N ARG A 141 20.11 -14.30 -17.90
CA ARG A 141 20.13 -15.18 -19.08
C ARG A 141 19.13 -14.80 -20.18
N LYS A 142 18.14 -13.96 -19.89
CA LYS A 142 17.20 -13.41 -20.89
C LYS A 142 17.49 -11.95 -21.25
N TYR A 143 18.51 -11.35 -20.65
CA TYR A 143 18.89 -9.97 -20.91
C TYR A 143 19.54 -9.87 -22.31
N PRO A 144 18.99 -9.05 -23.24
CA PRO A 144 19.40 -9.02 -24.65
C PRO A 144 20.69 -8.21 -24.87
N SER A 145 21.74 -8.55 -24.13
CA SER A 145 23.08 -7.94 -24.21
C SER A 145 24.10 -8.96 -23.69
N PRO A 146 25.29 -9.11 -24.32
CA PRO A 146 26.32 -10.06 -23.86
C PRO A 146 26.77 -9.82 -22.42
N THR A 147 26.80 -8.55 -22.02
CA THR A 147 27.15 -8.10 -20.66
C THR A 147 26.03 -7.25 -20.09
N VAL A 148 25.67 -7.52 -18.83
CA VAL A 148 24.88 -6.61 -17.98
C VAL A 148 25.83 -5.73 -17.19
N ARG A 149 25.75 -4.42 -17.35
CA ARG A 149 26.62 -3.48 -16.63
C ARG A 149 25.87 -2.89 -15.45
N LEU A 150 26.36 -3.06 -14.24
CA LEU A 150 25.79 -2.43 -13.05
C LEU A 150 26.43 -1.04 -12.84
N ASN A 151 25.58 -0.03 -12.72
CA ASN A 151 25.97 1.30 -12.35
C ASN A 151 26.28 1.35 -10.85
N PHE A 152 27.56 1.21 -10.50
CA PHE A 152 28.00 1.15 -9.11
C PHE A 152 27.66 2.42 -8.31
N ALA A 153 27.79 3.60 -8.92
CA ALA A 153 27.45 4.86 -8.26
C ALA A 153 25.95 4.94 -7.91
N GLU A 154 25.09 4.57 -8.86
CA GLU A 154 23.64 4.50 -8.60
C GLU A 154 23.31 3.43 -7.55
N GLY A 155 23.93 2.24 -7.64
CA GLY A 155 23.73 1.16 -6.67
C GLY A 155 24.09 1.57 -5.24
N THR A 156 25.25 2.21 -5.05
CA THR A 156 25.66 2.73 -3.74
C THR A 156 24.74 3.83 -3.23
N GLN A 157 24.26 4.72 -4.10
CA GLN A 157 23.29 5.75 -3.71
C GLN A 157 21.95 5.15 -3.27
N ILE A 158 21.44 4.14 -3.98
CA ILE A 158 20.20 3.42 -3.62
C ILE A 158 20.37 2.76 -2.24
N VAL A 159 21.48 2.04 -2.02
CA VAL A 159 21.77 1.39 -0.73
C VAL A 159 21.86 2.41 0.40
N LYS A 160 22.53 3.54 0.19
CA LYS A 160 22.60 4.63 1.17
C LYS A 160 21.22 5.18 1.47
N ASN A 161 20.44 5.55 0.45
CA ASN A 161 19.09 6.09 0.61
C ASN A 161 18.16 5.14 1.37
N LEU A 162 18.21 3.84 1.06
CA LEU A 162 17.42 2.83 1.76
C LEU A 162 17.86 2.69 3.22
N THR A 163 19.17 2.68 3.47
CA THR A 163 19.72 2.60 4.84
C THR A 163 19.29 3.80 5.67
N ASP A 164 19.39 5.01 5.11
CA ASP A 164 18.97 6.24 5.76
C ASP A 164 17.45 6.22 6.04
N LEU A 165 16.64 5.78 5.07
CA LEU A 165 15.19 5.63 5.24
C LEU A 165 14.83 4.67 6.38
N LEU A 166 15.46 3.49 6.43
CA LEU A 166 15.22 2.50 7.47
C LEU A 166 15.65 3.01 8.85
N LYS A 167 16.81 3.65 8.96
CA LYS A 167 17.27 4.28 10.21
C LYS A 167 16.34 5.38 10.69
N THR A 168 15.91 6.27 9.78
CA THR A 168 14.98 7.34 10.10
C THR A 168 13.63 6.79 10.54
N ARG A 169 13.13 5.77 9.86
CA ARG A 169 11.92 5.05 10.26
C ARG A 169 12.03 4.50 11.67
N ASP A 170 13.08 3.73 11.97
CA ASP A 170 13.24 3.11 13.28
C ASP A 170 13.34 4.16 14.39
N ALA A 171 14.10 5.23 14.17
CA ALA A 171 14.22 6.33 15.13
C ALA A 171 12.89 7.06 15.38
N VAL A 172 12.12 7.37 14.33
CA VAL A 172 10.82 8.04 14.49
C VAL A 172 9.80 7.10 15.14
N VAL A 173 9.77 5.83 14.78
CA VAL A 173 8.89 4.83 15.40
C VAL A 173 9.20 4.71 16.90
N SER A 174 10.47 4.60 17.27
CA SER A 174 10.89 4.60 18.69
C SER A 174 10.54 5.91 19.41
N PHE A 175 10.66 7.06 18.74
CA PHE A 175 10.24 8.34 19.31
C PHE A 175 8.74 8.38 19.59
N ILE A 176 7.90 7.94 18.65
CA ILE A 176 6.43 7.89 18.83
C ILE A 176 6.04 6.97 19.98
N GLN A 177 6.74 5.85 20.16
CA GLN A 177 6.53 4.95 21.30
C GLN A 177 6.88 5.63 22.63
N GLN A 178 8.00 6.37 22.67
CA GLN A 178 8.38 7.13 23.87
C GLN A 178 7.33 8.18 24.22
N GLU A 179 6.85 8.95 23.23
CA GLU A 179 5.76 9.90 23.41
C GLU A 179 4.47 9.22 23.89
N ALA A 180 4.10 8.07 23.31
CA ALA A 180 2.94 7.31 23.75
C ALA A 180 3.07 6.86 25.22
N ASN A 181 4.24 6.37 25.63
CA ASN A 181 4.50 5.96 27.01
C ASN A 181 4.45 7.15 27.98
N LEU A 182 5.01 8.30 27.59
CA LEU A 182 4.95 9.53 28.39
C LEU A 182 3.50 10.02 28.56
N GLN A 183 2.71 9.99 27.49
CA GLN A 183 1.29 10.35 27.55
C GLN A 183 0.47 9.33 28.37
N ALA A 184 0.80 8.04 28.30
CA ALA A 184 0.13 6.98 29.06
C ALA A 184 0.34 7.10 30.57
N ALA A 185 1.54 7.51 31.01
CA ALA A 185 1.88 7.67 32.42
C ALA A 185 0.99 8.69 33.16
N ASN A 186 0.39 9.63 32.43
CA ASN A 186 -0.41 10.72 32.98
C ASN A 186 -1.91 10.38 33.13
N SER A 187 -2.35 9.15 32.83
CA SER A 187 -3.76 8.74 32.96
C SER A 187 -3.90 7.24 33.28
N PRO A 188 -3.65 6.83 34.54
CA PRO A 188 -3.79 5.44 34.95
C PRO A 188 -5.27 5.07 35.06
N VAL A 189 -5.80 4.42 34.03
CA VAL A 189 -7.13 3.81 34.02
C VAL A 189 -6.95 2.30 34.17
N ASP A 190 -7.68 1.68 35.10
CA ASP A 190 -7.71 0.22 35.23
C ASP A 190 -8.68 -0.39 34.23
N PHE A 191 -8.16 -0.77 33.05
CA PHE A 191 -8.94 -1.38 31.99
C PHE A 191 -9.36 -2.84 32.29
N SER A 192 -8.77 -3.49 33.31
CA SER A 192 -9.19 -4.86 33.68
C SER A 192 -10.61 -4.90 34.27
N GLN A 193 -11.08 -3.77 34.77
CA GLN A 193 -12.44 -3.59 35.30
C GLN A 193 -13.41 -3.03 34.25
N GLN A 194 -12.94 -2.74 33.04
CA GLN A 194 -13.74 -2.19 31.95
C GLN A 194 -14.10 -3.30 30.93
N PRO A 195 -15.22 -3.16 30.20
CA PRO A 195 -15.53 -4.05 29.09
C PRO A 195 -14.39 -4.17 28.07
N ASP A 196 -14.04 -5.41 27.71
CA ASP A 196 -13.04 -5.66 26.68
C ASP A 196 -13.62 -5.42 25.28
N LEU A 197 -13.34 -4.24 24.71
CA LEU A 197 -13.80 -3.83 23.38
C LEU A 197 -13.19 -4.65 22.23
N ARG A 198 -12.25 -5.56 22.49
CA ARG A 198 -11.72 -6.48 21.46
C ARG A 198 -12.71 -7.60 21.14
N LEU A 199 -13.60 -7.91 22.08
CA LEU A 199 -14.59 -8.98 21.96
C LEU A 199 -15.82 -8.50 21.16
N PRO A 200 -16.50 -9.38 20.41
CA PRO A 200 -17.75 -9.01 19.74
C PRO A 200 -18.83 -8.55 20.74
N GLY A 201 -19.68 -7.62 20.29
CA GLY A 201 -20.85 -7.18 21.03
C GLY A 201 -21.96 -8.22 21.05
N LYS A 202 -23.06 -7.89 21.72
CA LYS A 202 -24.17 -8.83 21.98
C LYS A 202 -25.29 -8.79 20.94
N MET A 203 -25.31 -7.79 20.05
CA MET A 203 -26.35 -7.67 19.05
C MET A 203 -26.14 -8.63 17.89
N ARG A 204 -27.24 -9.26 17.46
CA ARG A 204 -27.29 -9.99 16.19
C ARG A 204 -27.46 -8.99 15.06
N PHE A 205 -26.98 -9.37 13.88
CA PHE A 205 -27.13 -8.57 12.67
C PHE A 205 -27.44 -9.47 11.48
N GLN A 206 -28.02 -8.88 10.44
CA GLN A 206 -28.28 -9.53 9.16
C GLN A 206 -27.41 -8.88 8.09
N LYS A 207 -26.77 -9.70 7.26
CA LYS A 207 -26.08 -9.26 6.05
C LYS A 207 -27.05 -9.31 4.88
N THR A 208 -27.18 -8.21 4.16
CA THR A 208 -27.87 -8.11 2.86
C THR A 208 -26.91 -7.57 1.82
N SER A 209 -26.94 -8.11 0.60
CA SER A 209 -26.04 -7.68 -0.47
C SER A 209 -26.83 -7.04 -1.60
N PHE A 210 -26.36 -5.87 -2.04
CA PHE A 210 -26.94 -5.07 -3.10
C PHE A 210 -25.94 -4.90 -4.24
N THR A 211 -26.44 -4.52 -5.41
CA THR A 211 -25.64 -3.93 -6.48
C THR A 211 -26.38 -2.70 -6.98
N PHE A 212 -25.87 -1.53 -6.61
CA PHE A 212 -26.43 -0.27 -7.06
C PHE A 212 -25.88 0.10 -8.44
N ASN A 213 -26.74 0.56 -9.34
CA ASN A 213 -26.35 0.88 -10.71
C ASN A 213 -26.34 2.39 -10.92
N ASP A 214 -25.15 2.99 -10.89
CA ASP A 214 -24.94 4.38 -11.27
C ASP A 214 -24.83 4.47 -12.80
N SER A 215 -25.98 4.61 -13.45
CA SER A 215 -26.08 4.73 -14.90
C SER A 215 -25.44 6.00 -15.46
N GLN A 216 -25.28 7.05 -14.66
CA GLN A 216 -24.65 8.30 -15.11
C GLN A 216 -23.14 8.15 -15.25
N ARG A 217 -22.52 7.33 -14.41
CA ARG A 217 -21.07 7.06 -14.43
C ARG A 217 -20.69 5.70 -15.01
N ASP A 218 -21.68 4.92 -15.45
CA ASP A 218 -21.54 3.53 -15.91
C ASP A 218 -20.83 2.63 -14.89
N ARG A 219 -21.35 2.61 -13.65
CA ARG A 219 -20.74 1.88 -12.54
C ARG A 219 -21.76 1.01 -11.83
N GLN A 220 -21.43 -0.27 -11.71
CA GLN A 220 -22.09 -1.18 -10.80
C GLN A 220 -21.32 -1.20 -9.48
N LEU A 221 -22.02 -0.91 -8.39
CA LEU A 221 -21.46 -0.78 -7.05
C LEU A 221 -22.03 -1.88 -6.15
N PRO A 222 -21.33 -3.02 -6.04
CA PRO A 222 -21.69 -4.04 -5.08
C PRO A 222 -21.50 -3.54 -3.65
N VAL A 223 -22.49 -3.78 -2.78
CA VAL A 223 -22.47 -3.34 -1.37
C VAL A 223 -22.97 -4.46 -0.47
N ASP A 224 -22.25 -4.73 0.60
CA ASP A 224 -22.72 -5.55 1.72
C ASP A 224 -23.16 -4.66 2.87
N LEU A 225 -24.43 -4.74 3.25
CA LEU A 225 -25.00 -4.06 4.40
C LEU A 225 -25.17 -5.04 5.56
N TYR A 226 -24.45 -4.81 6.65
CA TYR A 226 -24.61 -5.49 7.93
C TYR A 226 -25.51 -4.63 8.81
N LEU A 227 -26.76 -5.06 9.01
CA LEU A 227 -27.78 -4.31 9.75
C LEU A 227 -28.08 -5.00 11.09
N PRO A 228 -27.86 -4.33 12.23
CA PRO A 228 -28.23 -4.87 13.54
C PRO A 228 -29.73 -5.14 13.65
N GLN A 229 -30.09 -6.14 14.44
CA GLN A 229 -31.48 -6.47 14.75
C GLN A 229 -31.88 -5.83 16.08
N SER A 230 -32.92 -4.99 16.07
CA SER A 230 -33.47 -4.40 17.28
C SER A 230 -34.00 -5.49 18.21
N GLN A 231 -33.69 -5.40 19.51
CA GLN A 231 -34.31 -6.29 20.50
C GLN A 231 -35.75 -5.83 20.77
N PRO A 232 -36.73 -6.75 20.93
CA PRO A 232 -38.14 -6.41 21.12
C PRO A 232 -38.44 -5.46 22.29
N ALA A 233 -37.53 -5.35 23.27
CA ALA A 233 -37.69 -4.56 24.48
C ALA A 233 -37.03 -3.15 24.43
N GLN A 234 -36.36 -2.77 23.34
CA GLN A 234 -35.75 -1.45 23.18
C GLN A 234 -36.48 -0.64 22.10
N SER A 235 -36.81 0.62 22.38
CA SER A 235 -37.35 1.53 21.35
C SER A 235 -36.38 1.59 20.18
N SER A 236 -36.88 1.36 18.96
CA SER A 236 -36.10 1.23 17.73
C SER A 236 -35.56 2.58 17.24
N SER A 237 -34.57 3.14 17.92
CA SER A 237 -33.79 4.25 17.37
C SER A 237 -33.01 3.78 16.14
N PRO A 238 -32.94 4.59 15.06
CA PRO A 238 -32.17 4.22 13.87
C PRO A 238 -30.68 4.06 14.22
N PHE A 239 -30.03 3.05 13.65
CA PHE A 239 -28.62 2.74 13.89
C PHE A 239 -27.70 3.73 13.13
N PRO A 240 -26.62 4.25 13.74
CA PRO A 240 -25.60 5.00 13.01
C PRO A 240 -25.00 4.15 11.88
N LEU A 241 -24.57 4.81 10.81
CA LEU A 241 -24.04 4.14 9.62
C LEU A 241 -22.52 4.28 9.53
N ILE A 242 -21.83 3.19 9.25
CA ILE A 242 -20.40 3.18 8.92
C ILE A 242 -20.24 2.71 7.49
N VAL A 243 -19.51 3.48 6.68
CA VAL A 243 -19.10 3.04 5.33
C VAL A 243 -17.65 2.57 5.37
N ILE A 244 -17.35 1.40 4.80
CA ILE A 244 -15.99 0.86 4.70
C ILE A 244 -15.55 0.78 3.24
N SER A 245 -14.46 1.46 2.90
CA SER A 245 -13.85 1.50 1.57
C SER A 245 -12.53 0.71 1.54
N HIS A 246 -12.42 -0.27 0.62
CA HIS A 246 -11.26 -1.16 0.50
C HIS A 246 -9.98 -0.50 -0.07
N GLY A 247 -8.86 -1.21 -0.13
CA GLY A 247 -7.62 -0.74 -0.78
C GLY A 247 -7.64 -0.80 -2.31
N VAL A 248 -6.48 -0.72 -2.96
CA VAL A 248 -6.35 -1.06 -4.38
C VAL A 248 -6.31 -2.58 -4.54
N ALA A 249 -6.88 -3.12 -5.62
CA ALA A 249 -6.92 -4.57 -5.90
C ALA A 249 -7.53 -5.41 -4.77
N SER A 250 -8.40 -4.80 -3.97
CA SER A 250 -9.09 -5.39 -2.82
C SER A 250 -10.60 -5.36 -3.04
N ASP A 251 -11.38 -5.78 -2.06
CA ASP A 251 -12.83 -5.95 -2.17
C ASP A 251 -13.54 -5.78 -0.83
N ARG A 252 -14.85 -6.01 -0.82
CA ARG A 252 -15.71 -5.86 0.37
C ARG A 252 -15.48 -6.90 1.48
N PHE A 253 -14.68 -7.94 1.25
CA PHE A 253 -14.41 -8.99 2.24
C PHE A 253 -13.20 -8.67 3.12
N ALA A 254 -12.33 -7.76 2.66
CA ALA A 254 -11.08 -7.43 3.33
C ALA A 254 -11.23 -6.90 4.78
N PHE A 255 -12.39 -6.31 5.10
CA PHE A 255 -12.72 -5.77 6.43
C PHE A 255 -13.95 -6.45 7.05
N ILE A 256 -14.26 -7.69 6.66
CA ILE A 256 -15.43 -8.41 7.18
C ILE A 256 -15.41 -8.54 8.72
N TYR A 257 -14.24 -8.78 9.32
CA TYR A 257 -14.09 -8.90 10.77
C TYR A 257 -14.50 -7.60 11.48
N LEU A 258 -14.12 -6.44 10.91
CA LEU A 258 -14.41 -5.13 11.47
C LEU A 258 -15.88 -4.76 11.26
N ALA A 259 -16.43 -5.06 10.08
CA ALA A 259 -17.84 -4.83 9.79
C ALA A 259 -18.75 -5.63 10.73
N GLN A 260 -18.45 -6.91 10.94
CA GLN A 260 -19.20 -7.77 11.87
C GLN A 260 -19.05 -7.31 13.32
N HIS A 261 -17.84 -6.91 13.72
CA HIS A 261 -17.60 -6.38 15.05
C HIS A 261 -18.45 -5.13 15.31
N LEU A 262 -18.38 -4.10 14.45
CA LEU A 262 -19.17 -2.88 14.61
C LEU A 262 -20.69 -3.16 14.54
N ALA A 263 -21.14 -4.06 13.66
CA ALA A 263 -22.55 -4.46 13.61
C ALA A 263 -23.03 -5.13 14.91
N SER A 264 -22.18 -5.93 15.56
CA SER A 264 -22.51 -6.52 16.86
C SER A 264 -22.61 -5.52 18.02
N TYR A 265 -22.11 -4.28 17.81
CA TYR A 265 -22.23 -3.14 18.72
C TYR A 265 -23.31 -2.13 18.32
N GLY A 266 -24.08 -2.40 17.27
CA GLY A 266 -25.24 -1.58 16.90
C GLY A 266 -24.96 -0.50 15.86
N PHE A 267 -23.90 -0.65 15.08
CA PHE A 267 -23.69 0.15 13.88
C PHE A 267 -24.26 -0.58 12.66
N ALA A 268 -25.03 0.11 11.83
CA ALA A 268 -25.22 -0.35 10.45
C ALA A 268 -23.89 -0.19 9.73
N VAL A 269 -23.45 -1.20 8.97
CA VAL A 269 -22.16 -1.13 8.24
C VAL A 269 -22.37 -1.46 6.78
N ALA A 270 -22.05 -0.51 5.90
CA ALA A 270 -22.05 -0.69 4.46
C ALA A 270 -20.60 -0.84 3.95
N VAL A 271 -20.27 -2.01 3.41
CA VAL A 271 -18.96 -2.27 2.79
C VAL A 271 -19.16 -2.34 1.28
N LEU A 272 -18.59 -1.38 0.55
CA LEU A 272 -18.75 -1.25 -0.90
C LEU A 272 -17.51 -1.69 -1.69
N GLU A 273 -17.74 -2.09 -2.94
CA GLU A 273 -16.68 -2.27 -3.93
C GLU A 273 -16.63 -1.13 -4.95
N HIS A 274 -15.40 -0.77 -5.36
CA HIS A 274 -15.13 0.22 -6.39
C HIS A 274 -14.70 -0.45 -7.70
N PRO A 275 -15.56 -0.51 -8.73
CA PRO A 275 -15.34 -1.34 -9.92
C PRO A 275 -14.13 -0.93 -10.78
N GLY A 276 -13.62 0.30 -10.64
CA GLY A 276 -12.43 0.75 -11.37
C GLY A 276 -11.11 0.38 -10.71
N SER A 277 -11.11 -0.14 -9.48
CA SER A 277 -9.89 -0.45 -8.72
C SER A 277 -10.00 -1.65 -7.76
N ASN A 278 -11.08 -2.43 -7.82
CA ASN A 278 -11.27 -3.65 -7.03
C ASN A 278 -10.45 -4.84 -7.55
N ALA A 279 -10.48 -5.94 -6.80
CA ALA A 279 -9.82 -7.20 -7.13
C ALA A 279 -10.18 -7.67 -8.56
N GLU A 280 -11.46 -7.72 -8.92
CA GLU A 280 -11.91 -8.16 -10.25
C GLU A 280 -11.29 -7.33 -11.39
N ARG A 281 -11.25 -5.99 -11.24
CA ARG A 281 -10.62 -5.11 -12.24
C ARG A 281 -9.15 -5.44 -12.44
N PHE A 282 -8.40 -5.66 -11.37
CA PHE A 282 -6.98 -6.01 -11.45
C PHE A 282 -6.78 -7.43 -12.02
N GLN A 283 -7.66 -8.38 -11.71
CA GLN A 283 -7.61 -9.72 -12.27
C GLN A 283 -7.79 -9.66 -13.80
N ARG A 284 -8.78 -8.90 -14.28
CA ARG A 284 -8.98 -8.66 -15.72
C ARG A 284 -7.79 -7.96 -16.35
N TYR A 285 -7.21 -6.96 -15.67
CA TYR A 285 -6.02 -6.26 -16.15
C TYR A 285 -4.83 -7.21 -16.35
N PHE A 286 -4.45 -7.97 -15.32
CA PHE A 286 -3.31 -8.90 -15.41
C PHE A 286 -3.56 -10.09 -16.35
N ALA A 287 -4.83 -10.44 -16.60
CA ALA A 287 -5.21 -11.40 -17.64
C ALA A 287 -5.20 -10.81 -19.07
N GLY A 288 -4.96 -9.50 -19.22
CA GLY A 288 -5.01 -8.81 -20.53
C GLY A 288 -6.42 -8.59 -21.07
N LEU A 289 -7.43 -8.66 -20.21
CA LEU A 289 -8.86 -8.49 -20.53
C LEU A 289 -9.40 -7.09 -20.19
N ALA A 290 -8.55 -6.20 -19.71
CA ALA A 290 -8.85 -4.81 -19.41
C ALA A 290 -7.59 -3.94 -19.54
N GLY A 291 -7.77 -2.62 -19.75
CA GLY A 291 -6.68 -1.65 -19.67
C GLY A 291 -6.25 -1.36 -18.23
N SER A 292 -5.14 -0.63 -18.08
CA SER A 292 -4.62 -0.23 -16.76
C SER A 292 -5.70 0.52 -15.94
N PRO A 293 -5.76 0.35 -14.61
CA PRO A 293 -6.63 1.14 -13.76
C PRO A 293 -6.44 2.65 -13.97
N GLU A 294 -7.55 3.37 -14.05
CA GLU A 294 -7.54 4.79 -14.39
C GLU A 294 -7.27 5.67 -13.17
N SER A 295 -6.60 6.81 -13.39
CA SER A 295 -6.38 7.82 -12.35
C SER A 295 -7.69 8.48 -11.90
N THR A 296 -8.75 8.40 -12.71
CA THR A 296 -10.11 8.88 -12.40
C THR A 296 -10.69 8.24 -11.15
N GLU A 297 -10.17 7.09 -10.68
CA GLU A 297 -10.56 6.49 -9.40
C GLU A 297 -10.27 7.39 -8.19
N LEU A 298 -9.32 8.32 -8.29
CA LEU A 298 -9.11 9.35 -7.26
C LEU A 298 -10.33 10.26 -7.07
N ILE A 299 -11.22 10.32 -8.07
CA ILE A 299 -12.46 11.07 -8.08
C ILE A 299 -13.66 10.12 -7.90
N ASN A 300 -13.69 9.01 -8.66
CA ASN A 300 -14.83 8.10 -8.68
C ASN A 300 -15.06 7.44 -7.33
N ARG A 301 -14.02 7.10 -6.57
CA ARG A 301 -14.17 6.37 -5.31
C ARG A 301 -14.91 7.19 -4.23
N PRO A 302 -14.56 8.46 -3.97
CA PRO A 302 -15.41 9.31 -3.14
C PRO A 302 -16.84 9.43 -3.68
N LEU A 303 -17.01 9.62 -4.99
CA LEU A 303 -18.34 9.72 -5.61
C LEU A 303 -19.17 8.44 -5.48
N ASP A 304 -18.54 7.26 -5.51
CA ASP A 304 -19.20 5.96 -5.26
C ASP A 304 -19.75 5.89 -3.86
N VAL A 305 -19.00 6.34 -2.85
CA VAL A 305 -19.50 6.39 -1.46
C VAL A 305 -20.69 7.33 -1.35
N LYS A 306 -20.62 8.53 -1.94
CA LYS A 306 -21.74 9.49 -1.94
C LYS A 306 -22.99 8.88 -2.58
N TYR A 307 -22.82 8.24 -3.74
CA TYR A 307 -23.90 7.57 -4.45
C TYR A 307 -24.50 6.42 -3.63
N VAL A 308 -23.68 5.56 -3.03
CA VAL A 308 -24.16 4.48 -2.15
C VAL A 308 -24.93 5.02 -0.95
N LEU A 309 -24.47 6.10 -0.33
CA LEU A 309 -25.21 6.75 0.77
C LEU A 309 -26.57 7.28 0.30
N ASP A 310 -26.65 7.88 -0.90
CA ASP A 310 -27.92 8.35 -1.49
C ASP A 310 -28.87 7.18 -1.77
N GLN A 311 -28.36 6.08 -2.31
CA GLN A 311 -29.16 4.87 -2.60
C GLN A 311 -29.65 4.20 -1.32
N LEU A 312 -28.81 4.06 -0.30
CA LEU A 312 -29.23 3.51 0.99
C LEU A 312 -30.29 4.40 1.67
N GLN A 313 -30.15 5.72 1.57
CA GLN A 313 -31.15 6.66 2.09
C GLN A 313 -32.47 6.60 1.32
N GLN A 314 -32.42 6.32 0.02
CA GLN A 314 -33.62 6.09 -0.78
C GLN A 314 -34.29 4.76 -0.42
N LEU A 315 -33.52 3.68 -0.28
CA LEU A 315 -34.02 2.36 0.14
C LEU A 315 -34.70 2.42 1.51
N GLU A 316 -34.11 3.13 2.47
CA GLU A 316 -34.68 3.31 3.81
C GLU A 316 -36.09 3.94 3.75
N LYS A 317 -36.35 4.84 2.79
CA LYS A 317 -37.66 5.45 2.61
C LYS A 317 -38.66 4.58 1.86
N SER A 318 -38.20 3.72 0.94
CA SER A 318 -39.07 3.03 -0.02
C SER A 318 -39.32 1.56 0.27
N ASP A 319 -38.42 0.87 0.96
CA ASP A 319 -38.52 -0.57 1.21
C ASP A 319 -39.03 -0.82 2.64
N SER A 320 -40.20 -1.47 2.74
CA SER A 320 -40.86 -1.83 4.00
C SER A 320 -40.02 -2.69 4.97
N GLN A 321 -38.93 -3.32 4.50
CA GLN A 321 -38.00 -4.06 5.35
C GLN A 321 -36.98 -3.16 6.07
N PHE A 322 -36.83 -1.91 5.64
CA PHE A 322 -35.79 -0.98 6.09
C PHE A 322 -36.26 0.35 6.76
N PRO A 323 -37.56 0.70 6.90
CA PRO A 323 -37.92 2.06 7.30
C PRO A 323 -37.54 2.33 8.76
N GLY A 324 -36.94 3.49 8.99
CA GLY A 324 -36.53 4.00 10.29
C GLY A 324 -35.32 3.29 10.92
N LYS A 325 -34.58 2.45 10.18
CA LYS A 325 -33.51 1.62 10.77
C LYS A 325 -32.13 2.23 10.73
N ILE A 326 -31.85 3.20 9.85
CA ILE A 326 -30.49 3.76 9.66
C ILE A 326 -30.51 5.28 9.85
N ASN A 327 -29.55 5.80 10.61
CA ASN A 327 -29.36 7.21 10.85
C ASN A 327 -28.32 7.81 9.89
N PHE A 328 -28.79 8.50 8.84
CA PHE A 328 -27.92 9.20 7.88
C PHE A 328 -27.39 10.55 8.39
N GLN A 329 -27.75 10.96 9.61
CA GLN A 329 -27.13 12.09 10.31
C GLN A 329 -26.00 11.65 11.23
N GLN A 330 -25.68 10.35 11.31
CA GLN A 330 -24.57 9.81 12.08
C GLN A 330 -23.80 8.83 11.19
N VAL A 331 -23.05 9.38 10.22
CA VAL A 331 -22.24 8.57 9.29
C VAL A 331 -20.75 8.67 9.60
N GLY A 332 -20.13 7.54 9.92
CA GLY A 332 -18.68 7.38 9.98
C GLY A 332 -18.13 6.74 8.71
N ALA A 333 -16.85 6.95 8.41
CA ALA A 333 -16.19 6.28 7.30
C ALA A 333 -14.85 5.66 7.70
N ILE A 334 -14.60 4.44 7.24
CA ILE A 334 -13.34 3.71 7.44
C ILE A 334 -12.77 3.38 6.06
N GLY A 335 -11.47 3.59 5.88
CA GLY A 335 -10.83 3.32 4.61
C GLY A 335 -9.41 2.79 4.76
N HIS A 336 -9.03 1.83 3.93
CA HIS A 336 -7.65 1.31 3.89
C HIS A 336 -6.93 1.71 2.62
N SER A 337 -5.67 2.13 2.71
CA SER A 337 -4.84 2.44 1.53
C SER A 337 -5.51 3.50 0.64
N PHE A 338 -5.89 3.13 -0.58
CA PHE A 338 -6.68 3.99 -1.46
C PHE A 338 -8.08 4.32 -0.90
N GLY A 339 -8.67 3.41 -0.14
CA GLY A 339 -9.85 3.70 0.68
C GLY A 339 -9.56 4.73 1.78
N GLY A 340 -8.35 4.73 2.35
CA GLY A 340 -7.91 5.73 3.32
C GLY A 340 -7.87 7.14 2.71
N TYR A 341 -7.29 7.28 1.52
CA TYR A 341 -7.41 8.50 0.70
C TYR A 341 -8.88 8.89 0.45
N THR A 342 -9.71 7.90 0.10
CA THR A 342 -11.13 8.11 -0.24
C THR A 342 -11.88 8.74 0.92
N VAL A 343 -11.72 8.21 2.14
CA VAL A 343 -12.42 8.73 3.33
C VAL A 343 -11.86 10.07 3.81
N LEU A 344 -10.56 10.33 3.65
CA LEU A 344 -9.99 11.66 3.92
C LEU A 344 -10.52 12.71 2.93
N SER A 345 -10.70 12.34 1.66
CA SER A 345 -11.29 13.22 0.64
C SER A 345 -12.76 13.51 0.93
N LEU A 346 -13.55 12.50 1.32
CA LEU A 346 -14.93 12.65 1.76
C LEU A 346 -15.06 13.56 3.00
N ALA A 347 -14.06 13.54 3.88
CA ALA A 347 -13.99 14.42 5.06
C ALA A 347 -13.58 15.87 4.73
N GLY A 348 -13.25 16.17 3.48
CA GLY A 348 -12.98 17.52 2.99
C GLY A 348 -11.54 17.79 2.55
N ALA A 349 -10.65 16.78 2.54
CA ALA A 349 -9.31 16.97 2.00
C ALA A 349 -9.34 17.10 0.47
N ASN A 350 -8.93 18.26 -0.03
CA ASN A 350 -8.92 18.55 -1.46
C ASN A 350 -7.61 18.13 -2.12
N ILE A 351 -7.69 17.73 -3.39
CA ILE A 351 -6.51 17.45 -4.24
C ILE A 351 -5.73 18.75 -4.48
N ASN A 352 -4.41 18.71 -4.25
CA ASN A 352 -3.48 19.79 -4.54
C ASN A 352 -2.64 19.50 -5.79
N PHE A 353 -3.15 19.91 -6.95
CA PHE A 353 -2.45 19.77 -8.24
C PHE A 353 -1.09 20.46 -8.31
N ARG A 354 -0.89 21.55 -7.58
CA ARG A 354 0.40 22.25 -7.54
C ARG A 354 1.45 21.41 -6.82
N GLN A 355 1.09 20.83 -5.68
CA GLN A 355 1.97 19.97 -4.90
C GLN A 355 2.35 18.72 -5.67
N ILE A 356 1.38 18.04 -6.28
CA ILE A 356 1.60 16.83 -7.08
C ILE A 356 2.60 17.10 -8.20
N ARG A 357 2.43 18.17 -8.97
CA ARG A 357 3.38 18.51 -10.05
C ARG A 357 4.79 18.75 -9.53
N ARG A 358 4.94 19.36 -8.34
CA ARG A 358 6.24 19.58 -7.70
C ARG A 358 6.91 18.27 -7.30
N ASP A 359 6.14 17.36 -6.72
CA ASP A 359 6.69 16.12 -6.14
C ASP A 359 6.94 15.05 -7.21
N CYS A 360 6.27 15.16 -8.37
CA CYS A 360 6.31 14.18 -9.45
C CYS A 360 7.16 14.60 -10.66
N PHE A 361 7.71 15.81 -10.72
CA PHE A 361 8.54 16.26 -11.85
C PHE A 361 9.84 16.96 -11.41
N PRO A 362 11.03 16.37 -11.67
CA PRO A 362 11.24 14.99 -12.14
C PRO A 362 11.01 13.97 -11.02
N ASN A 363 10.22 12.92 -11.26
CA ASN A 363 10.10 11.83 -10.29
C ASN A 363 11.33 10.92 -10.38
N ARG A 364 12.08 10.82 -9.29
CA ARG A 364 13.19 9.85 -9.14
C ARG A 364 12.95 8.88 -7.98
N SER A 365 11.72 8.84 -7.48
CA SER A 365 11.36 8.09 -6.29
C SER A 365 11.08 6.64 -6.63
N LEU A 366 11.65 5.73 -5.85
CA LEU A 366 11.25 4.32 -5.80
C LEU A 366 10.12 4.08 -4.79
N ASN A 367 9.59 5.14 -4.15
CA ASN A 367 8.48 5.02 -3.23
C ASN A 367 7.18 4.79 -4.00
N LEU A 368 6.62 3.58 -3.87
CA LEU A 368 5.38 3.18 -4.54
C LEU A 368 4.20 4.11 -4.22
N SER A 369 4.11 4.64 -3.00
CA SER A 369 3.09 5.62 -2.61
C SER A 369 3.17 6.88 -3.48
N VAL A 370 4.38 7.38 -3.73
CA VAL A 370 4.58 8.57 -4.57
C VAL A 370 4.21 8.26 -6.02
N LEU A 371 4.64 7.11 -6.55
CA LEU A 371 4.28 6.67 -7.90
C LEU A 371 2.76 6.57 -8.10
N LEU A 372 2.04 6.02 -7.11
CA LEU A 372 0.58 5.95 -7.10
C LEU A 372 -0.05 7.36 -7.08
N GLN A 373 0.46 8.26 -6.25
CA GLN A 373 -0.03 9.63 -6.15
C GLN A 373 0.24 10.46 -7.41
N CYS A 374 1.37 10.22 -8.09
CA CYS A 374 1.71 10.89 -9.34
C CYS A 374 0.76 10.56 -10.49
N ARG A 375 -0.03 9.48 -10.37
CA ARG A 375 -1.11 9.19 -11.34
C ARG A 375 -2.15 10.30 -11.41
N ALA A 376 -2.26 11.13 -10.38
CA ALA A 376 -3.15 12.29 -10.36
C ALA A 376 -2.80 13.37 -11.40
N ILE A 377 -1.60 13.34 -12.00
CA ILE A 377 -1.19 14.29 -13.06
C ILE A 377 -2.08 14.19 -14.30
N ASP A 378 -2.64 13.01 -14.57
CA ASP A 378 -3.51 12.77 -15.72
C ASP A 378 -4.92 13.39 -15.54
N LEU A 379 -5.26 13.82 -14.32
CA LEU A 379 -6.54 14.46 -14.04
C LEU A 379 -6.52 15.94 -14.46
N GLN A 380 -7.69 16.44 -14.85
CA GLN A 380 -7.85 17.87 -15.09
C GLN A 380 -7.62 18.66 -13.79
N PRO A 381 -6.77 19.71 -13.80
CA PRO A 381 -6.45 20.49 -12.61
C PRO A 381 -7.58 21.44 -12.25
N ARG A 382 -8.57 20.94 -11.53
CA ARG A 382 -9.73 21.69 -11.03
C ARG A 382 -10.11 21.26 -9.62
N THR A 383 -10.94 22.05 -8.94
CA THR A 383 -11.53 21.64 -7.68
C THR A 383 -12.62 20.60 -7.93
N TYR A 384 -12.51 19.44 -7.28
CA TYR A 384 -13.54 18.40 -7.30
C TYR A 384 -14.35 18.46 -6.01
N GLN A 385 -15.67 18.42 -6.10
CA GLN A 385 -16.58 18.42 -4.95
C GLN A 385 -16.70 17.00 -4.38
N LEU A 386 -15.66 16.56 -3.67
CA LEU A 386 -15.56 15.18 -3.14
C LEU A 386 -16.09 15.05 -1.71
N LYS A 387 -16.17 16.15 -0.96
CA LYS A 387 -16.67 16.16 0.41
C LYS A 387 -18.12 15.65 0.47
N ASP A 388 -18.46 14.94 1.54
CA ASP A 388 -19.84 14.62 1.88
C ASP A 388 -20.15 15.04 3.32
N ASP A 389 -21.13 15.94 3.50
CA ASP A 389 -21.45 16.53 4.80
C ASP A 389 -22.09 15.53 5.78
N ARG A 390 -22.53 14.37 5.32
CA ARG A 390 -23.01 13.29 6.21
C ARG A 390 -21.86 12.64 6.97
N ILE A 391 -20.63 12.66 6.44
CA ILE A 391 -19.47 12.06 7.09
C ILE A 391 -19.03 12.92 8.26
N GLN A 392 -19.10 12.35 9.47
CA GLN A 392 -18.86 13.05 10.74
C GLN A 392 -17.63 12.57 11.50
N ALA A 393 -17.06 11.42 11.15
CA ALA A 393 -15.82 10.90 11.73
C ALA A 393 -15.13 9.94 10.74
N VAL A 394 -13.79 9.96 10.71
CA VAL A 394 -13.01 9.13 9.76
C VAL A 394 -11.91 8.33 10.43
N ILE A 395 -11.78 7.06 10.03
CA ILE A 395 -10.64 6.20 10.33
C ILE A 395 -9.94 5.86 9.02
N ALA A 396 -8.69 6.30 8.85
CA ALA A 396 -7.89 6.00 7.67
C ALA A 396 -6.72 5.08 8.04
N ILE A 397 -6.73 3.87 7.49
CA ILE A 397 -5.77 2.79 7.78
C ILE A 397 -4.76 2.69 6.64
N ASN A 398 -3.48 2.86 6.94
CA ASN A 398 -2.39 2.92 5.96
C ASN A 398 -2.75 3.80 4.74
N PRO A 399 -3.35 5.00 4.89
CA PRO A 399 -3.73 5.81 3.75
C PRO A 399 -2.48 6.24 2.98
N PHE A 400 -2.58 6.38 1.66
CA PHE A 400 -1.71 7.31 0.96
C PHE A 400 -2.41 8.67 0.82
N GLY A 401 -1.67 9.73 0.64
CA GLY A 401 -2.27 11.07 0.49
C GLY A 401 -1.32 12.23 0.66
N SER A 402 -0.10 11.99 1.13
CA SER A 402 0.85 13.02 1.57
C SER A 402 1.15 14.08 0.51
N SER A 403 1.29 13.67 -0.75
CA SER A 403 1.58 14.54 -1.90
C SER A 403 0.30 15.03 -2.57
N ILE A 404 -0.68 14.14 -2.77
CA ILE A 404 -1.94 14.46 -3.48
C ILE A 404 -2.87 15.37 -2.68
N LEU A 405 -3.02 15.15 -1.37
CA LEU A 405 -3.81 16.00 -0.49
C LEU A 405 -2.96 17.15 0.05
N SER A 406 -1.68 16.87 0.39
CA SER A 406 -0.76 17.82 1.04
C SER A 406 -1.28 18.38 2.36
N GLN A 407 -0.45 19.17 3.05
CA GLN A 407 -0.90 19.91 4.23
C GLN A 407 -2.12 20.81 3.92
N SER A 408 -2.17 21.42 2.73
CA SER A 408 -3.27 22.31 2.35
C SER A 408 -4.63 21.62 2.24
N GLY A 409 -4.68 20.37 1.76
CA GLY A 409 -5.90 19.57 1.72
C GLY A 409 -6.24 18.99 3.08
N VAL A 410 -5.28 18.34 3.75
CA VAL A 410 -5.52 17.68 5.05
C VAL A 410 -5.97 18.68 6.13
N SER A 411 -5.45 19.92 6.11
CA SER A 411 -5.87 20.99 7.03
C SER A 411 -7.32 21.48 6.84
N GLN A 412 -8.01 21.05 5.78
CA GLN A 412 -9.44 21.33 5.58
C GLN A 412 -10.35 20.36 6.33
N ILE A 413 -9.85 19.20 6.78
CA ILE A 413 -10.65 18.21 7.49
C ILE A 413 -11.06 18.76 8.86
N LYS A 414 -12.37 18.93 9.07
CA LYS A 414 -12.92 19.47 10.33
C LYS A 414 -13.50 18.41 11.26
N VAL A 415 -13.73 17.20 10.77
CA VAL A 415 -14.23 16.07 11.58
C VAL A 415 -13.10 15.40 12.36
N PRO A 416 -13.40 14.64 13.43
CA PRO A 416 -12.42 13.78 14.09
C PRO A 416 -11.79 12.76 13.13
N VAL A 417 -10.48 12.50 13.30
CA VAL A 417 -9.72 11.58 12.45
C VAL A 417 -8.84 10.65 13.26
N MET A 418 -8.92 9.35 12.99
CA MET A 418 -7.92 8.37 13.42
C MET A 418 -7.09 7.93 12.21
N LEU A 419 -5.78 8.19 12.24
CA LEU A 419 -4.81 7.66 11.29
C LEU A 419 -4.18 6.41 11.88
N VAL A 420 -4.19 5.30 11.15
CA VAL A 420 -3.52 4.05 11.53
C VAL A 420 -2.38 3.78 10.56
N GLY A 421 -1.19 3.44 11.05
CA GLY A 421 0.00 3.15 10.24
C GLY A 421 0.76 1.92 10.73
N GLY A 422 1.30 1.13 9.80
CA GLY A 422 2.20 0.02 10.09
C GLY A 422 3.67 0.40 9.96
N SER A 423 4.51 0.05 10.95
CA SER A 423 5.93 0.47 10.92
C SER A 423 6.76 -0.21 9.82
N GLN A 424 6.31 -1.34 9.27
CA GLN A 424 6.95 -2.05 8.16
C GLN A 424 6.16 -1.92 6.86
N ASP A 425 5.29 -0.91 6.75
CA ASP A 425 4.57 -0.61 5.53
C ASP A 425 5.53 -0.01 4.48
N ILE A 426 5.81 -0.76 3.43
CA ILE A 426 6.64 -0.32 2.30
C ILE A 426 5.83 0.24 1.13
N VAL A 427 4.51 0.04 1.14
CA VAL A 427 3.59 0.51 0.08
C VAL A 427 3.20 1.95 0.36
N THR A 428 2.83 2.24 1.61
CA THR A 428 2.53 3.57 2.13
C THR A 428 3.37 3.84 3.37
N PRO A 429 4.66 4.23 3.21
CA PRO A 429 5.58 4.38 4.33
C PRO A 429 5.07 5.31 5.43
N VAL A 430 5.18 4.85 6.67
CA VAL A 430 4.45 5.45 7.79
C VAL A 430 4.81 6.89 8.11
N ILE A 431 6.08 7.27 7.89
CA ILE A 431 6.53 8.64 8.11
C ILE A 431 5.84 9.63 7.16
N PRO A 432 6.04 9.53 5.82
CA PRO A 432 5.44 10.49 4.91
C PRO A 432 3.91 10.40 4.85
N GLU A 433 3.32 9.21 5.01
CA GLU A 433 1.90 9.01 4.70
C GLU A 433 0.97 9.09 5.92
N GLN A 434 1.45 8.87 7.15
CA GLN A 434 0.60 8.97 8.35
C GLN A 434 1.16 9.90 9.43
N ILE A 435 2.43 9.76 9.82
CA ILE A 435 3.02 10.53 10.93
C ILE A 435 3.11 12.03 10.58
N ILE A 436 3.63 12.36 9.40
CA ILE A 436 3.70 13.76 8.95
C ILE A 436 2.28 14.34 8.78
N PRO A 437 1.35 13.69 8.04
CA PRO A 437 -0.02 14.19 7.90
C PRO A 437 -0.81 14.34 9.20
N PHE A 438 -0.49 13.56 10.23
CA PHE A 438 -1.10 13.71 11.55
C PHE A 438 -0.87 15.10 12.16
N THR A 439 0.29 15.70 11.90
CA THR A 439 0.62 17.07 12.35
C THR A 439 -0.19 18.14 11.61
N TRP A 440 -0.70 17.84 10.42
CA TRP A 440 -1.48 18.76 9.58
C TRP A 440 -2.96 18.83 9.94
N LEU A 441 -3.48 17.83 10.66
CA LEU A 441 -4.88 17.77 11.08
C LEU A 441 -5.18 18.89 12.10
N PRO A 442 -6.20 19.73 11.85
CA PRO A 442 -6.52 20.88 12.71
C PRO A 442 -7.45 20.52 13.87
N ASN A 443 -8.22 19.43 13.75
CA ASN A 443 -9.14 19.01 14.79
C ASN A 443 -8.34 18.41 15.96
N PRO A 444 -8.57 18.84 17.22
CA PRO A 444 -7.89 18.28 18.39
C PRO A 444 -8.30 16.83 18.69
N ASN A 445 -9.48 16.40 18.24
CA ASN A 445 -9.92 15.00 18.30
C ASN A 445 -9.28 14.20 17.16
N LYS A 446 -7.96 14.06 17.24
CA LYS A 446 -7.16 13.30 16.29
C LYS A 446 -6.34 12.24 17.00
N TYR A 447 -6.18 11.10 16.34
CA TYR A 447 -5.45 9.96 16.89
C TYR A 447 -4.48 9.41 15.85
N LEU A 448 -3.25 9.13 16.27
CA LEU A 448 -2.29 8.36 15.49
C LEU A 448 -2.09 7.02 16.18
N VAL A 449 -2.48 5.95 15.51
CA VAL A 449 -2.27 4.57 15.93
C VAL A 449 -1.12 4.00 15.11
N LEU A 450 -0.04 3.62 15.78
CA LEU A 450 1.14 3.01 15.16
C LEU A 450 1.24 1.56 15.60
N ILE A 451 1.28 0.63 14.64
CA ILE A 451 1.45 -0.80 14.91
C ILE A 451 2.84 -1.23 14.45
N GLU A 452 3.67 -1.64 15.40
CA GLU A 452 5.02 -2.14 15.14
C GLU A 452 4.97 -3.43 14.34
N ASN A 453 5.95 -3.65 13.45
CA ASN A 453 6.07 -4.83 12.60
C ASN A 453 4.89 -5.09 11.66
N ALA A 454 3.84 -4.25 11.69
CA ALA A 454 2.73 -4.29 10.76
C ALA A 454 3.17 -3.78 9.39
N THR A 455 2.73 -4.50 8.36
CA THR A 455 2.93 -4.16 6.95
C THR A 455 1.65 -3.54 6.39
N HIS A 456 1.67 -3.20 5.10
CA HIS A 456 0.49 -2.68 4.41
C HIS A 456 -0.73 -3.61 4.49
N PHE A 457 -0.47 -4.92 4.57
CA PHE A 457 -1.46 -5.99 4.48
C PHE A 457 -1.94 -6.48 5.84
N THR A 458 -1.33 -6.04 6.95
CA THR A 458 -1.64 -6.53 8.29
C THR A 458 -3.09 -6.28 8.72
N ALA A 459 -3.71 -5.21 8.23
CA ALA A 459 -5.11 -4.88 8.53
C ALA A 459 -6.12 -5.65 7.66
N LEU A 460 -5.67 -6.32 6.59
CA LEU A 460 -6.57 -7.03 5.68
C LEU A 460 -6.84 -8.43 6.20
N ALA A 461 -8.12 -8.81 6.24
CA ALA A 461 -8.53 -10.20 6.42
C ALA A 461 -7.83 -11.11 5.40
N GLU A 462 -7.64 -12.38 5.77
CA GLU A 462 -7.06 -13.35 4.84
C GLU A 462 -7.93 -13.43 3.57
N PRO A 463 -7.34 -13.25 2.37
CA PRO A 463 -8.10 -13.26 1.14
C PRO A 463 -8.69 -14.65 0.91
N LEU A 464 -9.93 -14.69 0.42
CA LEU A 464 -10.46 -15.92 -0.17
C LEU A 464 -9.66 -16.22 -1.45
N ALA A 465 -9.43 -17.49 -1.78
CA ALA A 465 -8.62 -17.90 -2.93
C ALA A 465 -9.04 -17.27 -4.28
N LYS A 466 -10.31 -16.84 -4.41
CA LYS A 466 -10.84 -16.17 -5.61
C LYS A 466 -10.47 -14.69 -5.71
N ASN A 467 -9.98 -14.10 -4.63
CA ASN A 467 -9.77 -12.67 -4.47
C ASN A 467 -8.28 -12.33 -4.26
N ASP A 468 -7.41 -13.34 -4.32
CA ASP A 468 -5.96 -13.17 -4.29
C ASP A 468 -5.45 -12.80 -5.68
N VAL A 469 -5.46 -11.50 -5.98
CA VAL A 469 -5.17 -10.97 -7.33
C VAL A 469 -3.73 -10.51 -7.48
N LEU A 470 -3.12 -10.05 -6.39
CA LEU A 470 -1.72 -9.62 -6.36
C LEU A 470 -0.90 -10.70 -5.65
N PRO A 471 0.07 -11.36 -6.31
CA PRO A 471 0.93 -12.32 -5.65
C PRO A 471 1.87 -11.57 -4.70
N VAL A 472 1.46 -11.41 -3.44
CA VAL A 472 2.28 -10.80 -2.40
C VAL A 472 3.20 -11.88 -1.82
N PRO A 473 4.54 -11.71 -1.90
CA PRO A 473 5.46 -12.65 -1.30
C PRO A 473 5.16 -12.84 0.20
N PRO A 474 5.18 -14.07 0.74
CA PRO A 474 4.90 -14.31 2.16
C PRO A 474 5.71 -13.43 3.12
N ALA A 475 6.96 -13.11 2.76
CA ALA A 475 7.83 -12.21 3.52
C ALA A 475 7.29 -10.78 3.70
N LEU A 476 6.39 -10.32 2.82
CA LEU A 476 5.78 -8.98 2.89
C LEU A 476 4.45 -8.96 3.67
N LEU A 477 3.92 -10.13 4.06
CA LEU A 477 2.66 -10.21 4.82
C LEU A 477 2.85 -9.83 6.29
N GLY A 478 4.09 -9.88 6.80
CA GLY A 478 4.41 -9.63 8.19
C GLY A 478 4.05 -10.78 9.13
N PRO A 479 4.03 -10.54 10.45
CA PRO A 479 3.67 -11.55 11.44
C PRO A 479 2.15 -11.84 11.45
N ASP A 480 1.72 -12.74 12.34
CA ASP A 480 0.30 -13.05 12.58
C ASP A 480 -0.53 -11.78 12.82
N ARG A 481 -1.61 -11.63 12.04
CA ARG A 481 -2.43 -10.41 11.96
C ARG A 481 -3.53 -10.33 13.02
N ARG A 482 -3.84 -11.44 13.71
CA ARG A 482 -4.93 -11.49 14.70
C ARG A 482 -4.86 -10.40 15.78
N PRO A 483 -3.68 -10.04 16.33
CA PRO A 483 -3.57 -8.90 17.26
C PRO A 483 -4.01 -7.58 16.63
N ALA A 484 -3.63 -7.29 15.39
CA ALA A 484 -4.02 -6.07 14.69
C ALA A 484 -5.53 -5.98 14.47
N TYR A 485 -6.20 -7.09 14.16
CA TYR A 485 -7.66 -7.12 14.06
C TYR A 485 -8.32 -6.75 15.40
N ALA A 486 -7.80 -7.27 16.52
CA ALA A 486 -8.30 -6.95 17.84
C ALA A 486 -8.12 -5.46 18.20
N TYR A 487 -6.99 -4.84 17.82
CA TYR A 487 -6.77 -3.41 18.02
C TYR A 487 -7.73 -2.57 17.18
N LEU A 488 -7.86 -2.92 15.90
CA LEU A 488 -8.74 -2.19 14.98
C LEU A 488 -10.20 -2.30 15.41
N ASN A 489 -10.64 -3.47 15.89
CA ASN A 489 -11.97 -3.64 16.49
C ASN A 489 -12.17 -2.68 17.68
N ALA A 490 -11.31 -2.78 18.69
CA ALA A 490 -11.45 -2.03 19.93
C ALA A 490 -11.33 -0.51 19.72
N LEU A 491 -10.32 -0.05 18.99
CA LEU A 491 -10.05 1.37 18.78
C LEU A 491 -11.06 1.99 17.81
N SER A 492 -11.50 1.27 16.77
CA SER A 492 -12.55 1.80 15.88
C SER A 492 -13.87 1.94 16.60
N LEU A 493 -14.25 0.94 17.41
CA LEU A 493 -15.45 1.01 18.23
C LEU A 493 -15.40 2.20 19.19
N ALA A 494 -14.32 2.30 19.98
CA ALA A 494 -14.15 3.41 20.93
C ALA A 494 -14.20 4.78 20.24
N PHE A 495 -13.57 4.90 19.07
CA PHE A 495 -13.55 6.13 18.28
C PHE A 495 -14.94 6.53 17.79
N LEU A 496 -15.67 5.58 17.21
CA LEU A 496 -17.02 5.83 16.68
C LEU A 496 -18.03 6.10 17.79
N GLU A 497 -18.01 5.33 18.88
CA GLU A 497 -18.84 5.57 20.05
C GLU A 497 -18.61 6.97 20.66
N THR A 498 -17.34 7.37 20.75
CA THR A 498 -16.97 8.69 21.29
C THR A 498 -17.37 9.84 20.36
N HIS A 499 -17.02 9.76 19.08
CA HIS A 499 -17.05 10.92 18.18
C HIS A 499 -18.28 10.98 17.28
N LEU A 500 -18.91 9.83 17.01
CA LEU A 500 -20.13 9.77 16.21
C LEU A 500 -21.39 9.76 17.08
N LEU A 501 -21.32 9.09 18.23
CA LEU A 501 -22.45 8.94 19.15
C LEU A 501 -22.33 9.78 20.44
N ASN A 502 -21.21 10.49 20.63
CA ASN A 502 -20.95 11.32 21.80
C ASN A 502 -21.01 10.56 23.15
N ARG A 503 -20.66 9.27 23.16
CA ARG A 503 -20.62 8.44 24.37
C ARG A 503 -19.31 8.64 25.13
N GLN A 504 -19.39 9.40 26.22
CA GLN A 504 -18.25 9.86 27.01
C GLN A 504 -17.49 8.72 27.68
N GLU A 505 -18.17 7.65 28.04
CA GLU A 505 -17.63 6.44 28.65
C GLU A 505 -16.63 5.70 27.76
N TYR A 506 -16.63 5.95 26.44
CA TYR A 506 -15.67 5.36 25.52
C TYR A 506 -14.36 6.15 25.39
N ARG A 507 -14.27 7.37 25.95
CA ARG A 507 -13.08 8.23 25.83
C ARG A 507 -11.84 7.63 26.51
N SER A 508 -12.01 6.84 27.57
CA SER A 508 -10.88 6.18 28.26
C SER A 508 -10.13 5.21 27.34
N TYR A 509 -10.83 4.56 26.42
CA TYR A 509 -10.23 3.62 25.46
C TYR A 509 -9.49 4.33 24.31
N LEU A 510 -9.60 5.65 24.19
CA LEU A 510 -8.85 6.46 23.22
C LEU A 510 -7.61 7.12 23.84
N GLN A 511 -7.14 6.57 24.96
CA GLN A 511 -5.93 7.02 25.64
C GLN A 511 -4.72 6.14 25.30
N PRO A 512 -3.50 6.69 25.32
CA PRO A 512 -2.27 5.92 25.09
C PRO A 512 -2.11 4.72 26.05
N SER A 513 -2.61 4.85 27.29
CA SER A 513 -2.62 3.77 28.28
C SER A 513 -3.48 2.57 27.87
N TYR A 514 -4.57 2.77 27.14
CA TYR A 514 -5.38 1.65 26.63
C TYR A 514 -4.65 0.89 25.52
N ALA A 515 -3.99 1.61 24.60
CA ALA A 515 -3.18 1.00 23.55
C ALA A 515 -2.05 0.14 24.19
N GLN A 516 -1.38 0.66 25.22
CA GLN A 516 -0.39 -0.09 25.98
C GLN A 516 -0.99 -1.34 26.63
N TYR A 517 -2.18 -1.24 27.22
CA TYR A 517 -2.88 -2.36 27.87
C TYR A 517 -3.23 -3.49 26.89
N ILE A 518 -3.71 -3.17 25.68
CA ILE A 518 -4.10 -4.18 24.70
C ILE A 518 -2.92 -4.70 23.85
N SER A 519 -1.77 -4.02 23.89
CA SER A 519 -0.60 -4.30 23.06
C SER A 519 -0.06 -5.73 23.22
N LYS A 520 0.38 -6.32 22.11
CA LYS A 520 0.87 -7.71 22.06
C LYS A 520 1.99 -7.85 21.04
N GLN A 521 3.14 -8.32 21.52
CA GLN A 521 4.30 -8.67 20.68
C GLN A 521 3.94 -9.76 19.64
N PRO A 522 4.48 -9.72 18.42
CA PRO A 522 5.43 -8.73 17.91
C PRO A 522 4.77 -7.46 17.32
N LEU A 523 3.43 -7.38 17.35
CA LEU A 523 2.65 -6.27 16.78
C LEU A 523 2.28 -5.25 17.87
N ASN A 524 3.28 -4.67 18.53
CA ASN A 524 3.00 -3.69 19.57
C ASN A 524 2.24 -2.48 19.02
N VAL A 525 1.17 -2.07 19.70
CA VAL A 525 0.38 -0.90 19.31
C VAL A 525 0.67 0.27 20.23
N SER A 526 0.88 1.44 19.62
CA SER A 526 0.98 2.73 20.29
C SER A 526 -0.14 3.64 19.79
N LEU A 527 -0.67 4.48 20.67
CA LEU A 527 -1.62 5.52 20.33
C LEU A 527 -1.11 6.84 20.91
N ILE A 528 -1.14 7.90 20.11
CA ILE A 528 -0.96 9.28 20.59
C ILE A 528 -2.11 10.16 20.10
N ASN A 529 -2.46 11.16 20.89
CA ASN A 529 -3.51 12.14 20.55
C ASN A 529 -2.93 13.51 20.11
N SER A 530 -1.63 13.70 20.29
CA SER A 530 -0.92 14.94 19.96
C SER A 530 0.52 14.65 19.54
N LEU A 531 1.00 15.42 18.57
CA LEU A 531 2.37 15.44 18.07
C LEU A 531 2.59 16.80 17.40
N THR A 532 3.55 17.58 17.88
CA THR A 532 3.88 18.88 17.27
C THR A 532 4.90 18.73 16.14
N THR A 533 4.94 19.73 15.25
CA THR A 533 5.95 19.78 14.18
C THR A 533 7.37 19.85 14.75
N GLU A 534 7.57 20.52 15.87
CA GLU A 534 8.86 20.63 16.56
C GLU A 534 9.31 19.27 17.10
N GLN A 535 8.42 18.54 17.79
CA GLN A 535 8.67 17.19 18.28
C GLN A 535 9.06 16.25 17.14
N LEU A 536 8.30 16.26 16.04
CA LEU A 536 8.59 15.45 14.87
C LEU A 536 9.92 15.85 14.20
N THR A 537 10.19 17.15 14.10
CA THR A 537 11.45 17.67 13.55
C THR A 537 12.64 17.24 14.41
N GLN A 538 12.49 17.21 15.74
CA GLN A 538 13.52 16.68 16.64
C GLN A 538 13.78 15.18 16.40
N ALA A 539 12.72 14.38 16.23
CA ALA A 539 12.86 12.96 15.93
C ALA A 539 13.56 12.72 14.58
N LEU A 540 13.19 13.49 13.55
CA LEU A 540 13.82 13.44 12.23
C LEU A 540 15.29 13.90 12.28
N ASN A 541 15.60 14.99 12.98
CA ASN A 541 16.96 15.55 13.04
C ASN A 541 17.90 14.80 14.00
N GLY A 542 17.37 14.11 15.01
CA GLY A 542 18.14 13.26 15.91
C GLY A 542 18.93 12.16 15.18
N THR A 543 18.50 11.81 13.96
CA THR A 543 19.18 10.85 13.07
C THR A 543 20.38 11.46 12.32
N ASN A 544 20.38 12.78 12.08
CA ASN A 544 21.44 13.48 11.34
C ASN A 544 22.67 13.87 12.19
N ARG A 545 22.58 13.81 13.53
CA ARG A 545 23.73 14.12 14.41
C ARG A 545 24.81 13.03 14.45
N GLN A 546 24.55 11.84 13.91
CA GLN A 546 25.59 10.81 13.72
C GLN A 546 26.32 10.89 12.36
N SER A 547 25.88 11.77 11.46
CA SER A 547 26.48 11.99 10.13
C SER A 547 27.16 13.35 9.96
N SER A 548 27.15 14.20 11.00
CA SER A 548 27.77 15.55 10.97
C SER A 548 29.18 15.62 11.57
N ALA A 549 29.93 14.51 11.55
CA ALA A 549 31.38 14.54 11.73
C ALA A 549 32.05 14.37 10.37
N LEU A 550 31.94 15.39 9.52
CA LEU A 550 32.79 15.71 8.36
C LEU A 550 32.01 16.72 7.50
N VAL A 551 32.05 17.98 7.90
CA VAL A 551 32.32 19.16 7.06
C VAL A 551 32.14 20.37 8.01
N LYS A 552 33.25 21.02 8.31
CA LYS A 552 33.38 22.38 8.85
C LYS A 552 34.52 23.04 8.08
N PRO A 553 34.53 24.37 8.00
CA PRO A 553 33.48 25.29 7.57
C PRO A 553 33.36 25.34 6.04
#